data_AF-A0A7H4M982-F1
#
_entry.id   AF-A0A7H4M982-F1
#
_cell.length_a   1.000
_cell.length_b   1.000
_cell.length_c   1.000
_cell.angle_alpha   90.00
_cell.angle_beta   90.00
_cell.angle_gamma   90.00
#
_symmetry.space_group_name_H-M   'P 1'
#
loop_
_entity.id
_entity.type
_entity.pdbx_description
1 polymer ?
#
loop_
_entity_poly.entity_id
_entity_poly.type
_entity_poly.pdbx_seq_one_letter_code
_entity_poly.pdbx_strand_id
1 'polypeptide(L)'
;MIDVDNDNLMITPDAVEAAITSRTKAIIPVHYAGAPADIDAIRAVGERHGIPVIEDAAHAAGTHYKGRHIGWQGTAIFSFHAIKNMTCAEGGLIVTDDDELASRIRSLKFHGLGVDAYDRQTHGRAPQAEVITPGLQVQPCRYQRRSGAGPTGKTEPRQSAPDRDCPALPARAGGHAV
;
A
#
# COMPACT_ATOMS: atom_id res chain seq x y z
N MET A 1 -15.01 12.44 -11.14
CA MET A 1 -13.71 13.12 -11.19
C MET A 1 -13.91 14.48 -10.59
N ILE A 2 -12.98 14.93 -9.75
CA ILE A 2 -13.09 16.14 -8.93
C ILE A 2 -11.91 17.02 -9.31
N ASP A 3 -12.12 18.34 -9.32
CA ASP A 3 -11.06 19.28 -9.60
C ASP A 3 -10.11 19.44 -8.40
N VAL A 4 -8.92 19.95 -8.66
CA VAL A 4 -7.92 20.24 -7.62
C VAL A 4 -7.98 21.69 -7.20
N ASP A 5 -7.55 21.95 -5.97
CA ASP A 5 -7.25 23.30 -5.51
C ASP A 5 -6.04 23.85 -6.27
N ASN A 6 -6.14 25.08 -6.80
CA ASN A 6 -5.08 25.68 -7.61
C ASN A 6 -3.81 26.01 -6.80
N ASP A 7 -3.93 26.21 -5.49
CA ASP A 7 -2.82 26.65 -4.64
C ASP A 7 -1.96 25.46 -4.18
N ASN A 8 -2.58 24.30 -3.96
CA ASN A 8 -1.89 23.12 -3.42
C ASN A 8 -1.94 21.88 -4.33
N LEU A 9 -2.70 21.91 -5.43
CA LEU A 9 -2.86 20.83 -6.41
C LEU A 9 -3.47 19.55 -5.84
N MET A 10 -4.19 19.65 -4.72
CA MET A 10 -4.85 18.55 -4.02
C MET A 10 -6.37 18.69 -4.08
N ILE A 11 -7.07 17.58 -3.92
CA ILE A 11 -8.53 17.61 -3.76
C ILE A 11 -8.91 18.11 -2.36
N THR A 12 -10.02 18.83 -2.26
CA THR A 12 -10.55 19.30 -0.97
C THR A 12 -11.65 18.37 -0.44
N PRO A 13 -11.80 18.24 0.89
CA PRO A 13 -12.87 17.44 1.50
C PRO A 13 -14.27 17.88 1.05
N ASP A 14 -14.50 19.18 0.91
CA ASP A 14 -15.79 19.73 0.48
C ASP A 14 -16.12 19.32 -0.97
N ALA A 15 -15.12 19.34 -1.85
CA ALA A 15 -15.30 18.89 -3.23
C ALA A 15 -15.54 17.37 -3.31
N VAL A 16 -14.93 16.59 -2.42
CA VAL A 16 -15.23 15.15 -2.25
C VAL A 16 -16.67 14.96 -1.83
N GLU A 17 -17.12 15.62 -0.77
CA GLU A 17 -18.48 15.47 -0.23
C GLU A 17 -19.55 15.88 -1.26
N ALA A 18 -19.33 16.99 -1.99
CA ALA A 18 -20.24 17.43 -3.05
C ALA A 18 -20.33 16.47 -4.23
N ALA A 19 -19.29 15.68 -4.51
CA ALA A 19 -19.24 14.73 -5.62
C ALA A 19 -19.81 13.35 -5.27
N ILE A 20 -20.16 13.09 -4.01
CA ILE A 20 -20.69 11.79 -3.57
C ILE A 20 -22.10 11.58 -4.14
N THR A 21 -22.33 10.38 -4.67
CA THR A 21 -23.62 9.91 -5.18
C THR A 21 -23.89 8.50 -4.66
N SER A 22 -25.09 7.98 -4.89
CA SER A 22 -25.42 6.58 -4.59
C SER A 22 -24.58 5.56 -5.36
N ARG A 23 -23.89 5.99 -6.43
CA ARG A 23 -22.97 5.15 -7.22
C ARG A 23 -21.53 5.21 -6.73
N THR A 24 -21.18 6.11 -5.81
CA THR A 24 -19.80 6.25 -5.33
C THR A 24 -19.42 5.03 -4.48
N LYS A 25 -18.30 4.38 -4.82
CA LYS A 25 -17.83 3.14 -4.16
C LYS A 25 -16.47 3.26 -3.47
N ALA A 26 -15.67 4.26 -3.81
CA ALA A 26 -14.39 4.53 -3.18
C ALA A 26 -14.00 5.99 -3.40
N ILE A 27 -13.14 6.51 -2.52
CA ILE A 27 -12.49 7.81 -2.64
C ILE A 27 -10.98 7.54 -2.72
N ILE A 28 -10.31 8.08 -3.74
CA ILE A 28 -8.89 7.85 -3.99
C ILE A 28 -8.16 9.20 -4.03
N PRO A 29 -7.74 9.75 -2.87
CA PRO A 29 -6.92 10.95 -2.84
C PRO A 29 -5.49 10.63 -3.28
N VAL A 30 -4.90 11.53 -4.06
CA VAL A 30 -3.50 11.42 -4.52
C VAL A 30 -2.63 12.34 -3.68
N HIS A 31 -1.54 11.82 -3.13
CA HIS A 31 -0.48 12.60 -2.49
C HIS A 31 0.47 13.20 -3.54
N TYR A 32 -0.01 14.24 -4.24
CA TYR A 32 0.66 14.78 -5.42
C TYR A 32 2.03 15.38 -5.08
N ALA A 33 3.02 15.13 -5.95
CA ALA A 33 4.42 15.58 -5.78
C ALA A 33 5.05 15.31 -4.40
N GLY A 34 4.53 14.33 -3.64
CA GLY A 34 4.98 14.04 -2.27
C GLY A 34 4.39 14.96 -1.20
N ALA A 35 3.51 15.90 -1.56
CA ALA A 35 2.72 16.68 -0.61
C ALA A 35 1.53 15.84 -0.08
N PRO A 36 1.30 15.82 1.24
CA PRO A 36 0.20 15.07 1.82
C PRO A 36 -1.14 15.76 1.56
N ALA A 37 -2.18 14.98 1.30
CA ALA A 37 -3.56 15.46 1.23
C ALA A 37 -4.06 15.70 2.66
N ASP A 38 -5.15 16.45 2.83
CA ASP A 38 -5.83 16.52 4.13
C ASP A 38 -6.57 15.22 4.44
N ILE A 39 -5.78 14.17 4.69
CA ILE A 39 -6.26 12.80 4.71
C ILE A 39 -7.17 12.53 5.91
N ASP A 40 -6.97 13.22 7.05
CA ASP A 40 -7.89 13.11 8.18
C ASP A 40 -9.30 13.59 7.78
N ALA A 41 -9.40 14.75 7.11
CA ALA A 41 -10.68 15.31 6.70
C ALA A 41 -11.35 14.46 5.60
N ILE A 42 -10.59 13.98 4.62
CA ILE A 42 -11.09 13.10 3.56
C ILE A 42 -11.57 11.76 4.15
N ARG A 43 -10.84 11.18 5.10
CA ARG A 43 -11.25 9.98 5.84
C ARG A 43 -12.54 10.21 6.60
N ALA A 44 -12.69 11.34 7.28
CA ALA A 44 -13.93 11.69 7.97
C ALA A 44 -15.13 11.77 7.01
N VAL A 45 -14.95 12.30 5.79
CA VAL A 45 -16.01 12.27 4.76
C VAL A 45 -16.34 10.82 4.37
N GLY A 46 -15.33 10.00 4.09
CA GLY A 46 -15.52 8.58 3.76
C GLY A 46 -16.28 7.82 4.85
N GLU A 47 -15.90 8.01 6.11
CA GLU A 47 -16.56 7.39 7.28
C GLU A 47 -18.03 7.81 7.40
N ARG A 48 -18.35 9.10 7.24
CA ARG A 48 -19.75 9.60 7.29
C ARG A 48 -20.64 8.94 6.24
N HIS A 49 -20.10 8.65 5.07
CA HIS A 49 -20.84 8.06 3.96
C HIS A 49 -20.68 6.54 3.83
N GLY A 50 -19.88 5.89 4.68
CA GLY A 50 -19.56 4.47 4.57
C GLY A 50 -18.80 4.11 3.29
N ILE A 51 -18.00 5.05 2.76
CA ILE A 51 -17.23 4.89 1.52
C ILE A 51 -15.74 4.70 1.88
N PRO A 52 -15.09 3.63 1.41
CA PRO A 52 -13.68 3.39 1.68
C PRO A 52 -12.79 4.45 1.04
N VAL A 53 -11.75 4.87 1.77
CA VAL A 53 -10.69 5.77 1.30
C VAL A 53 -9.41 4.97 1.06
N ILE A 54 -8.86 5.07 -0.16
CA ILE A 54 -7.64 4.41 -0.60
C ILE A 54 -6.64 5.48 -1.02
N GLU A 55 -5.58 5.68 -0.25
CA GLU A 55 -4.55 6.67 -0.56
C GLU A 55 -3.71 6.24 -1.77
N ASP A 56 -3.64 7.07 -2.81
CA ASP A 56 -2.57 6.96 -3.82
C ASP A 56 -1.34 7.71 -3.33
N ALA A 57 -0.41 6.95 -2.79
CA ALA A 57 0.85 7.40 -2.23
C ALA A 57 2.04 7.15 -3.19
N ALA A 58 1.79 7.06 -4.51
CA ALA A 58 2.83 6.77 -5.49
C ALA A 58 4.01 7.76 -5.47
N HIS A 59 3.79 9.02 -5.06
CA HIS A 59 4.85 10.04 -4.88
C HIS A 59 5.24 10.27 -3.42
N ALA A 60 4.52 9.67 -2.47
CA ALA A 60 4.56 10.04 -1.06
C ALA A 60 5.28 9.00 -0.17
N ALA A 61 6.12 8.18 -0.80
CA ALA A 61 7.04 7.30 -0.12
C ALA A 61 8.03 8.15 0.73
N GLY A 62 7.87 8.10 2.06
CA GLY A 62 8.65 8.92 3.02
C GLY A 62 7.98 10.22 3.47
N THR A 63 6.85 10.61 2.89
CA THR A 63 6.10 11.81 3.26
C THR A 63 5.47 11.67 4.65
N HIS A 64 5.43 12.79 5.39
CA HIS A 64 4.75 12.90 6.66
C HIS A 64 3.55 13.84 6.59
N TYR A 65 2.45 13.44 7.23
CA TYR A 65 1.27 14.24 7.49
C TYR A 65 1.02 14.30 9.00
N LYS A 66 1.04 15.51 9.58
CA LYS A 66 0.90 15.75 11.03
C LYS A 66 1.82 14.85 11.88
N GLY A 67 3.07 14.70 11.46
CA GLY A 67 4.08 13.89 12.15
C GLY A 67 3.95 12.38 11.96
N ARG A 68 3.00 11.90 11.15
CA ARG A 68 2.79 10.47 10.84
C ARG A 68 3.12 10.22 9.37
N HIS A 69 3.70 9.07 9.05
CA HIS A 69 3.96 8.71 7.66
C HIS A 69 2.66 8.55 6.86
N ILE A 70 2.68 8.86 5.56
CA ILE A 70 1.59 8.47 4.66
C ILE A 70 1.44 6.93 4.64
N GLY A 71 0.20 6.43 4.59
CA GLY A 71 -0.10 5.01 4.77
C GLY A 71 0.01 4.47 6.20
N TRP A 72 0.13 5.35 7.21
CA TRP A 72 0.10 4.96 8.63
C TRP A 72 -1.28 4.56 9.14
N GLN A 73 -2.35 4.77 8.38
CA GLN A 73 -3.72 4.34 8.67
C GLN A 73 -4.48 3.98 7.38
N GLY A 74 -5.34 2.97 7.44
CA GLY A 74 -6.15 2.49 6.33
C GLY A 74 -5.34 1.93 5.18
N THR A 75 -5.89 2.02 3.97
CA THR A 75 -5.27 1.48 2.75
C THR A 75 -4.51 2.56 1.98
N ALA A 76 -3.26 2.28 1.62
CA ALA A 76 -2.43 3.13 0.77
C ALA A 76 -1.63 2.31 -0.25
N ILE A 77 -1.40 2.91 -1.43
CA ILE A 77 -0.70 2.30 -2.55
C ILE A 77 0.56 3.10 -2.87
N PHE A 78 1.71 2.43 -2.90
CA PHE A 78 3.00 3.02 -3.25
C PHE A 78 3.50 2.49 -4.58
N SER A 79 4.23 3.33 -5.30
CA SER A 79 4.88 2.97 -6.57
C SER A 79 6.40 2.98 -6.40
N PHE A 80 7.04 1.96 -6.96
CA PHE A 80 8.50 1.81 -6.99
C PHE A 80 9.03 1.74 -8.42
N HIS A 81 8.36 2.41 -9.35
CA HIS A 81 8.82 2.59 -10.72
C HIS A 81 10.17 3.32 -10.77
N ALA A 82 10.93 3.18 -11.86
CA ALA A 82 12.29 3.69 -12.04
C ALA A 82 12.47 5.19 -11.73
N ILE A 83 11.42 5.99 -11.95
CA ILE A 83 11.45 7.46 -11.76
C ILE A 83 10.92 7.93 -10.40
N LYS A 84 10.60 7.02 -9.47
CA LYS A 84 10.03 7.35 -8.16
C LYS A 84 11.13 7.51 -7.10
N ASN A 85 10.81 8.22 -6.02
CA ASN A 85 11.72 8.51 -4.90
C ASN A 85 12.33 7.25 -4.26
N MET A 86 11.59 6.15 -4.27
CA MET A 86 12.09 4.81 -4.00
C MET A 86 11.81 3.94 -5.21
N THR A 87 12.76 3.10 -5.62
CA THR A 87 12.59 2.29 -6.82
C THR A 87 13.10 0.87 -6.66
N CYS A 88 12.49 -0.05 -7.40
CA CYS A 88 12.99 -1.40 -7.63
C CYS A 88 12.96 -1.71 -9.14
N ALA A 89 13.22 -0.70 -9.96
CA ALA A 89 12.92 -0.63 -11.40
C ALA A 89 11.41 -0.66 -11.69
N GLU A 90 10.72 -1.73 -11.27
CA GLU A 90 9.28 -1.89 -11.43
C GLU A 90 8.65 -2.49 -10.18
N GLY A 91 7.45 -1.99 -9.86
CA GLY A 91 6.54 -2.60 -8.90
C GLY A 91 5.91 -1.60 -7.95
N GLY A 92 5.27 -2.14 -6.90
CA GLY A 92 4.50 -1.36 -5.94
C GLY A 92 4.28 -2.12 -4.65
N LEU A 93 3.67 -1.42 -3.70
CA LEU A 93 3.33 -1.95 -2.38
C LEU A 93 1.95 -1.46 -2.00
N ILE A 94 1.14 -2.36 -1.48
CA ILE A 94 -0.12 -2.01 -0.83
C ILE A 94 0.08 -2.20 0.67
N VAL A 95 -0.30 -1.18 1.43
CA VAL A 95 -0.47 -1.29 2.89
C VAL A 95 -1.94 -1.18 3.22
N THR A 96 -2.44 -1.97 4.16
CA THR A 96 -3.83 -1.91 4.62
C THR A 96 -3.98 -2.42 6.05
N ASP A 97 -5.03 -1.96 6.73
CA ASP A 97 -5.46 -2.46 8.05
C ASP A 97 -6.54 -3.53 7.97
N ASP A 98 -7.05 -3.78 6.77
CA ASP A 98 -8.13 -4.74 6.56
C ASP A 98 -7.51 -6.11 6.23
N ASP A 99 -7.57 -7.02 7.20
CA ASP A 99 -7.08 -8.39 7.09
C ASP A 99 -7.74 -9.15 5.93
N GLU A 100 -9.04 -8.93 5.69
CA GLU A 100 -9.78 -9.57 4.61
C GLU A 100 -9.31 -9.03 3.26
N LEU A 101 -9.17 -7.70 3.14
CA LEU A 101 -8.62 -7.06 1.95
C LEU A 101 -7.20 -7.54 1.67
N ALA A 102 -6.34 -7.62 2.69
CA ALA A 102 -4.97 -8.11 2.55
C ALA A 102 -4.94 -9.56 2.05
N SER A 103 -5.76 -10.44 2.61
CA SER A 103 -5.90 -11.83 2.18
C SER A 103 -6.39 -11.94 0.74
N ARG A 104 -7.40 -11.15 0.38
CA ARG A 104 -7.93 -11.10 -0.99
C ARG A 104 -6.89 -10.60 -1.99
N ILE A 105 -6.12 -9.57 -1.65
CA ILE A 105 -5.04 -9.06 -2.51
C ILE A 105 -3.95 -10.13 -2.69
N ARG A 106 -3.55 -10.82 -1.62
CA ARG A 106 -2.57 -11.92 -1.70
C ARG A 106 -3.02 -13.04 -2.64
N SER A 107 -4.29 -13.44 -2.52
CA SER A 107 -4.88 -14.46 -3.40
C SER A 107 -4.93 -13.97 -4.86
N LEU A 108 -5.48 -12.77 -5.10
CA LEU A 108 -5.65 -12.20 -6.43
C LEU A 108 -4.30 -12.00 -7.15
N LYS A 109 -3.23 -11.68 -6.44
CA LYS A 109 -1.90 -11.44 -7.00
C LYS A 109 -1.27 -12.66 -7.68
N PHE A 110 -1.65 -13.86 -7.24
CA PHE A 110 -1.14 -15.13 -7.73
C PHE A 110 -2.29 -15.95 -8.33
N HIS A 111 -2.91 -15.46 -9.40
CA HIS A 111 -3.98 -16.17 -10.13
C HIS A 111 -5.23 -16.51 -9.31
N GLY A 112 -5.45 -15.88 -8.15
CA GLY A 112 -6.62 -16.16 -7.31
C GLY A 112 -6.55 -17.52 -6.64
N LEU A 113 -5.33 -18.00 -6.37
CA LEU A 113 -5.10 -19.24 -5.64
C LEU A 113 -5.58 -19.09 -4.18
N GLY A 114 -6.20 -20.14 -3.65
CA GLY A 114 -6.66 -20.20 -2.25
C GLY A 114 -5.54 -20.28 -1.21
N VAL A 115 -4.30 -20.49 -1.65
CA VAL A 115 -3.11 -20.60 -0.79
C VAL A 115 -1.98 -19.75 -1.35
N ASP A 116 -1.37 -18.92 -0.50
CA ASP A 116 -0.18 -18.16 -0.86
C ASP A 116 1.02 -19.11 -1.03
N ALA A 117 1.88 -18.86 -2.02
CA ALA A 117 3.15 -19.55 -2.17
C ALA A 117 4.08 -19.35 -0.95
N TYR A 118 3.86 -18.28 -0.17
CA TYR A 118 4.56 -18.04 1.09
C TYR A 118 4.15 -19.01 2.22
N ASP A 119 2.92 -19.50 2.21
CA ASP A 119 2.38 -20.41 3.24
C ASP A 119 2.87 -21.87 3.09
N ARG A 120 3.77 -22.10 2.13
CA ARG A 120 4.41 -23.41 1.88
C ARG A 120 5.27 -23.91 3.04
N GLN A 121 5.59 -23.07 4.03
CA GLN A 121 6.36 -23.49 5.19
C GLN A 121 5.51 -24.14 6.29
N THR A 122 4.18 -23.96 6.26
CA THR A 122 3.30 -24.37 7.37
C THR A 122 2.75 -25.79 7.19
N HIS A 123 2.60 -26.26 5.94
CA HIS A 123 1.99 -27.55 5.65
C HIS A 123 2.83 -28.37 4.65
N GLY A 124 3.38 -29.48 5.13
CA GLY A 124 4.15 -30.42 4.33
C GLY A 124 3.41 -30.87 3.06
N ARG A 125 4.12 -30.78 1.93
CA ARG A 125 3.81 -31.27 0.57
C ARG A 125 2.36 -31.15 0.05
N ALA A 126 2.27 -30.25 -0.94
CA ALA A 126 1.30 -30.11 -2.03
C ALA A 126 -0.09 -29.57 -1.64
N PRO A 127 -0.31 -28.25 -1.68
CA PRO A 127 -1.67 -27.77 -1.80
C PRO A 127 -2.15 -28.05 -3.23
N GLN A 128 -3.32 -28.68 -3.35
CA GLN A 128 -4.10 -28.56 -4.57
C GLN A 128 -4.44 -27.07 -4.69
N ALA A 129 -3.71 -26.38 -5.56
CA ALA A 129 -3.88 -24.95 -5.77
C ALA A 129 -5.16 -24.77 -6.58
N GLU A 130 -6.29 -24.67 -5.88
CA GLU A 130 -7.57 -24.38 -6.49
C GLU A 130 -7.64 -22.88 -6.78
N VAL A 131 -8.02 -22.54 -8.02
CA VAL A 131 -8.30 -21.17 -8.44
C VAL A 131 -9.71 -20.85 -7.97
N ILE A 132 -9.82 -20.05 -6.90
CA ILE A 132 -11.10 -19.69 -6.29
C ILE A 132 -11.77 -18.56 -7.08
N THR A 133 -10.99 -17.68 -7.70
CA THR A 133 -11.48 -16.49 -8.40
C THR A 133 -10.50 -16.14 -9.54
N PRO A 134 -10.95 -15.54 -10.66
CA PRO A 134 -10.02 -15.01 -11.66
C PRO A 134 -9.07 -13.98 -11.04
N GLY A 135 -7.80 -14.35 -10.86
CA GLY A 135 -6.76 -13.46 -10.34
C GLY A 135 -5.88 -12.85 -11.42
N LEU A 136 -5.00 -11.97 -10.99
CA LEU A 136 -3.97 -11.30 -11.77
C LEU A 136 -2.62 -12.01 -11.58
N GLN A 137 -1.63 -11.64 -12.40
CA GLN A 137 -0.24 -11.98 -12.16
C GLN A 137 0.57 -10.71 -11.99
N VAL A 138 0.89 -10.38 -10.74
CA VAL A 138 1.67 -9.18 -10.37
C VAL A 138 2.75 -9.58 -9.38
N GLN A 139 4.01 -9.50 -9.79
CA GLN A 139 5.15 -9.78 -8.91
C GLN A 139 5.51 -8.52 -8.11
N PRO A 140 5.69 -8.62 -6.79
CA PRO A 140 6.05 -7.48 -5.98
C PRO A 140 7.54 -7.17 -6.13
N CYS A 141 7.90 -5.93 -5.86
CA CYS A 141 9.27 -5.59 -5.48
C CYS A 141 9.66 -6.44 -4.26
N ARG A 142 10.81 -7.11 -4.29
CA ARG A 142 11.37 -7.81 -3.11
C ARG A 142 11.98 -6.82 -2.11
N TYR A 143 11.25 -5.76 -1.76
CA TYR A 143 11.58 -4.98 -0.57
C TYR A 143 11.07 -5.74 0.65
N GLN A 144 11.85 -6.73 1.09
CA GLN A 144 11.51 -7.49 2.29
C GLN A 144 11.74 -6.62 3.53
N ARG A 145 10.65 -6.37 4.28
CA ARG A 145 10.74 -5.92 5.68
C ARG A 145 11.62 -6.94 6.42
N ARG A 146 12.75 -6.53 6.96
CA ARG A 146 13.54 -7.36 7.88
C ARG A 146 12.75 -7.49 9.18
N SER A 147 11.89 -8.51 9.29
CA SER A 147 11.37 -8.96 10.58
C SER A 147 12.56 -9.51 11.35
N GLY A 148 13.04 -8.75 12.33
CA GLY A 148 14.09 -9.18 13.23
C GLY A 148 13.61 -10.31 14.11
N ALA A 149 13.81 -11.55 13.68
CA ALA A 149 13.86 -12.73 14.54
C ALA A 149 14.47 -13.90 13.75
N GLY A 150 15.79 -14.07 13.88
CA GLY A 150 16.48 -15.29 13.50
C GLY A 150 17.50 -15.63 14.58
N PRO A 151 17.39 -16.79 15.24
CA PRO A 151 18.46 -17.26 16.11
C PRO A 151 19.59 -17.77 15.21
N THR A 152 20.82 -17.57 15.65
CA THR A 152 22.08 -17.99 15.01
C THR A 152 22.69 -17.01 14.01
N GLY A 153 23.85 -16.49 14.43
CA GLY A 153 24.65 -15.54 13.69
C GLY A 153 25.43 -16.18 12.55
N LYS A 154 25.91 -15.26 11.70
CA LYS A 154 26.82 -15.42 10.56
C LYS A 154 26.15 -15.79 9.23
N THR A 155 25.79 -14.75 8.49
CA THR A 155 26.07 -14.65 7.05
C THR A 155 26.35 -13.18 6.70
N GLU A 156 27.50 -12.95 6.07
CA GLU A 156 27.99 -11.63 5.64
C GLU A 156 27.11 -11.00 4.54
N PRO A 157 27.13 -9.66 4.41
CA PRO A 157 26.19 -8.94 3.57
C PRO A 157 26.62 -8.95 2.10
N ARG A 158 25.76 -9.45 1.20
CA ARG A 158 25.76 -8.96 -0.19
C ARG A 158 24.86 -7.74 -0.27
N GLN A 159 25.39 -6.61 0.18
CA GLN A 159 24.90 -5.29 -0.19
C GLN A 159 25.46 -4.96 -1.58
N SER A 160 24.62 -4.86 -2.61
CA SER A 160 24.87 -3.85 -3.64
C SER A 160 24.28 -2.54 -3.11
N ALA A 161 25.12 -1.81 -2.36
CA ALA A 161 24.94 -0.46 -1.82
C ALA A 161 23.66 -0.18 -0.95
N PRO A 162 23.82 0.16 0.35
CA PRO A 162 22.81 0.91 1.06
C PRO A 162 23.06 2.41 0.79
N ASP A 163 22.25 3.03 -0.08
CA ASP A 163 22.19 4.48 -0.11
C ASP A 163 21.60 4.94 1.24
N ARG A 164 22.41 5.69 2.00
CA ARG A 164 22.11 6.12 3.37
C ARG A 164 20.98 7.16 3.46
N ASP A 165 20.39 7.54 2.32
CA ASP A 165 19.30 8.53 2.22
C ASP A 165 17.98 7.92 1.71
N CYS A 166 17.85 6.58 1.67
CA CYS A 166 16.59 5.97 1.23
C CYS A 166 15.47 6.24 2.24
N PRO A 167 14.37 6.93 1.87
CA PRO A 167 13.28 7.22 2.78
C PRO A 167 12.71 5.91 3.34
N ALA A 168 12.63 5.76 4.65
CA ALA A 168 12.09 4.54 5.23
C ALA A 168 10.58 4.45 4.95
N LEU A 169 10.12 3.28 4.49
CA LEU A 169 8.69 2.95 4.49
C LEU A 169 8.20 2.89 5.94
N PRO A 170 6.94 3.29 6.21
CA PRO A 170 6.39 3.26 7.57
C PRO A 170 6.50 1.87 8.19
N ALA A 171 7.23 1.76 9.30
CA ALA A 171 7.22 0.58 10.15
C ALA A 171 5.91 0.55 10.95
N ARG A 172 4.88 -0.06 10.37
CA ARG A 172 3.56 -0.15 11.00
C ARG A 172 3.46 -1.35 11.96
N ALA A 173 2.84 -1.15 13.13
CA ALA A 173 2.50 -2.22 14.07
C ALA A 173 1.08 -2.71 13.77
N GLY A 174 0.92 -3.98 13.42
CA GLY A 174 -0.39 -4.63 13.20
C GLY A 174 -1.01 -4.51 11.81
N GLY A 175 -0.46 -3.73 10.89
CA GLY A 175 -0.96 -3.61 9.51
C GLY A 175 -0.31 -4.58 8.52
N HIS A 176 -0.98 -4.85 7.40
CA HIS A 176 -0.48 -5.73 6.33
C HIS A 176 0.26 -4.95 5.25
N ALA A 177 1.30 -5.59 4.70
CA ALA A 177 2.04 -5.16 3.52
C ALA A 177 2.03 -6.31 2.49
N VAL A 178 1.59 -6.05 1.25
CA VAL A 178 1.38 -7.06 0.18
C VAL A 178 1.99 -6.62 -1.15
#